data_AF-J9E0L2-F1
#
_entry.id   AF-J9E0L2-F1
#
_cell.length_a   1.000
_cell.length_b   1.000
_cell.length_c   1.000
_cell.angle_alpha   90.00
_cell.angle_beta   90.00
_cell.angle_gamma   90.00
#
_symmetry.space_group_name_H-M   'P 1'
#
loop_
_entity.id
_entity.type
_entity.pdbx_description
1 polymer ?
#
loop_
_entity_poly.entity_id
_entity_poly.type
_entity_poly.pdbx_seq_one_letter_code
_entity_poly.pdbx_strand_id
1 'polypeptide(L)'
;MNDFICQTISTLIKLPLQRIASPSFASACGIAMMAGITCGLWKKDDLDDLIDIEKTFVPDFSVRKKLLHDFKKWEAAMQRCLHFYDT
;
A
#
# COMPACT_ATOMS: atom_id res chain seq x y z
N MET A 1 -4.14 -6.76 10.10
CA MET A 1 -3.48 -5.53 9.62
C MET A 1 -4.35 -4.34 9.99
N ASN A 2 -3.80 -3.17 10.31
CA ASN A 2 -4.57 -2.08 10.94
C ASN A 2 -5.24 -1.16 9.90
N ASP A 3 -6.57 -1.15 9.84
CA ASP A 3 -7.40 -0.31 8.98
C ASP A 3 -7.09 1.19 9.11
N PHE A 4 -6.76 1.64 10.33
CA PHE A 4 -6.40 3.04 10.59
C PHE A 4 -5.15 3.46 9.80
N ILE A 5 -4.16 2.57 9.69
CA ILE A 5 -2.93 2.84 8.95
C ILE A 5 -3.21 2.90 7.45
N CYS A 6 -3.97 1.95 6.91
CA CYS A 6 -4.38 1.95 5.51
C CYS A 6 -5.17 3.21 5.13
N GLN A 7 -6.11 3.64 5.98
CA GLN A 7 -6.88 4.87 5.78
C GLN A 7 -5.99 6.11 5.84
N THR A 8 -5.04 6.15 6.79
CA THR A 8 -4.08 7.25 6.92
C THR A 8 -3.20 7.35 5.69
N ILE A 9 -2.66 6.22 5.20
CA ILE A 9 -1.84 6.18 3.99
C ILE A 9 -2.65 6.66 2.79
N SER A 10 -3.83 6.10 2.52
CA SER A 10 -4.70 6.51 1.42
C SER A 10 -4.97 8.03 1.45
N THR A 11 -5.30 8.54 2.64
CA THR A 11 -5.55 9.97 2.85
C THR A 11 -4.31 10.83 2.61
N LEU A 12 -3.11 10.37 2.99
CA LEU A 12 -1.84 11.06 2.80
C LEU A 12 -1.37 11.06 1.33
N ILE A 13 -1.60 9.98 0.58
CA ILE A 13 -1.21 9.88 -0.84
C ILE A 13 -2.26 10.45 -1.81
N LYS A 14 -3.48 10.75 -1.33
CA LYS A 14 -4.63 11.19 -2.12
C LYS A 14 -5.08 10.18 -3.20
N LEU A 15 -4.78 8.90 -2.99
CA LEU A 15 -5.14 7.81 -3.89
C LEU A 15 -5.89 6.72 -3.13
N PRO A 16 -6.85 6.04 -3.79
CA PRO A 16 -7.48 4.88 -3.20
C PRO A 16 -6.42 3.80 -2.95
N LEU A 17 -6.49 3.18 -1.77
CA LEU A 17 -5.59 2.09 -1.39
C LEU A 17 -6.40 0.79 -1.35
N GLN A 18 -6.01 -0.18 -2.16
CA GLN A 18 -6.60 -1.51 -2.17
C GLN A 18 -5.77 -2.44 -1.28
N ARG A 19 -6.43 -3.14 -0.37
CA ARG A 19 -5.82 -4.19 0.46
C ARG A 19 -6.23 -5.55 -0.08
N ILE A 20 -5.22 -6.38 -0.36
CA ILE A 20 -5.38 -7.77 -0.79
C ILE A 20 -5.74 -8.64 0.41
N ALA A 21 -6.64 -9.62 0.23
CA ALA A 21 -7.11 -10.50 1.31
C ALA A 21 -6.03 -11.44 1.86
N SER A 22 -5.09 -11.87 1.02
CA SER A 22 -4.07 -12.88 1.36
C SER A 22 -2.63 -12.38 1.13
N PRO A 23 -2.19 -11.33 1.84
CA PRO A 23 -0.89 -10.70 1.59
C PRO A 23 0.29 -11.64 1.85
N SER A 24 0.14 -12.64 2.73
CA SER A 24 1.20 -13.61 3.06
C SER A 24 1.69 -14.43 1.87
N PHE A 25 0.85 -14.61 0.85
CA PHE A 25 1.18 -15.40 -0.33
C PHE A 25 1.40 -14.56 -1.59
N ALA A 26 1.44 -13.23 -1.47
CA ALA A 26 1.51 -12.31 -2.63
C ALA A 26 2.67 -12.65 -3.58
N SER A 27 3.86 -12.97 -3.04
CA SER A 27 5.01 -13.37 -3.86
C SER A 27 4.78 -14.70 -4.60
N ALA A 28 4.16 -15.68 -3.93
CA ALA A 28 3.88 -16.98 -4.53
C ALA A 28 2.78 -16.88 -5.60
N CYS A 29 1.73 -16.08 -5.34
CA CYS A 29 0.71 -15.74 -6.33
C CYS A 29 1.33 -15.07 -7.56
N GLY A 30 2.26 -14.13 -7.38
CA GLY A 30 2.95 -13.48 -8.48
C GLY A 30 3.71 -14.46 -9.38
N ILE A 31 4.41 -15.44 -8.79
CA ILE A 31 5.11 -16.50 -9.55
C ILE A 31 4.10 -17.39 -10.29
N ALA A 32 3.04 -17.82 -9.61
CA ALA A 32 2.00 -18.66 -10.21
C ALA A 32 1.31 -17.95 -11.39
N MET A 33 0.99 -16.67 -11.24
CA MET A 33 0.45 -15.82 -12.29
C MET A 33 1.41 -15.71 -13.48
N MET A 34 2.70 -15.46 -13.22
CA MET A 34 3.71 -15.34 -14.29
C MET A 34 3.91 -16.66 -15.06
N ALA A 35 3.96 -17.79 -14.34
CA ALA A 35 4.03 -19.11 -14.96
C ALA A 35 2.76 -19.42 -15.78
N GLY A 36 1.58 -19.09 -15.25
CA GLY A 36 0.30 -19.27 -15.94
C GLY A 36 0.21 -18.45 -17.23
N ILE A 37 0.70 -17.20 -17.24
CA ILE A 37 0.79 -16.38 -18.46
C ILE A 37 1.74 -17.02 -19.47
N THR A 38 2.92 -17.47 -19.01
CA THR A 38 3.95 -18.04 -19.90
C THR A 38 3.47 -19.35 -20.55
N CYS A 39 2.70 -20.16 -19.82
CA CYS A 39 2.11 -21.40 -20.33
C CYS A 39 0.82 -21.17 -21.15
N GLY A 40 0.35 -19.93 -21.29
CA GLY A 40 -0.87 -19.58 -22.03
C GLY A 40 -2.17 -19.95 -21.32
N LEU A 41 -2.14 -20.21 -20.01
CA LEU A 41 -3.34 -20.48 -19.20
C LEU A 41 -4.16 -19.21 -18.96
N TRP A 42 -3.48 -18.08 -18.79
CA TRP A 42 -4.07 -16.76 -18.59
C TRP A 42 -3.45 -15.74 -19.53
N LYS A 43 -4.24 -14.73 -19.91
CA LYS A 43 -3.74 -13.52 -20.54
C LYS A 43 -3.45 -12.48 -19.48
N LYS A 44 -2.72 -11.43 -19.86
CA LYS A 44 -2.40 -10.33 -18.97
C LYS A 44 -3.67 -9.62 -18.46
N ASP A 45 -4.71 -9.55 -19.29
CA ASP A 45 -5.97 -8.88 -18.96
C ASP A 45 -6.79 -9.67 -17.93
N ASP A 46 -6.58 -10.98 -17.81
CA ASP A 46 -7.27 -11.84 -16.82
C ASP A 46 -6.69 -11.66 -15.41
N LEU A 47 -5.57 -10.95 -15.27
CA LEU A 47 -4.84 -10.81 -14.02
C LEU A 47 -5.59 -9.98 -12.98
N ASP A 48 -6.38 -9.00 -13.41
CA ASP A 48 -7.17 -8.16 -12.51
C ASP A 48 -8.24 -8.99 -11.78
N ASP A 49 -8.81 -10.00 -12.44
CA ASP A 49 -9.80 -10.90 -11.86
C ASP A 49 -9.20 -11.94 -10.89
N LEU A 50 -7.89 -12.19 -10.99
CA LEU A 50 -7.14 -13.11 -10.12
C LEU A 50 -6.75 -12.48 -8.77
N ILE A 51 -6.86 -11.16 -8.64
CA ILE A 51 -6.47 -10.43 -7.42
C ILE A 51 -7.69 -10.26 -6.51
N ASP A 52 -7.68 -10.96 -5.38
CA ASP A 52 -8.75 -10.84 -4.38
C ASP A 52 -8.52 -9.63 -3.46
N ILE A 53 -9.38 -8.62 -3.61
CA ILE A 53 -9.33 -7.38 -2.84
C ILE A 53 -10.28 -7.48 -1.65
N GLU A 54 -9.72 -7.46 -0.44
CA GLU A 54 -10.49 -7.46 0.81
C GLU A 54 -11.22 -6.14 1.04
N LYS A 55 -10.51 -5.02 0.83
CA LYS A 55 -11.02 -3.69 1.17
C LYS A 55 -10.34 -2.60 0.36
N THR A 56 -11.13 -1.62 -0.06
CA THR A 56 -10.62 -0.39 -0.67
C THR A 56 -10.83 0.78 0.29
N PHE A 57 -9.75 1.50 0.60
CA PHE A 57 -9.73 2.70 1.40
C PHE A 57 -9.72 3.91 0.48
N VAL A 58 -10.64 4.85 0.68
CA VAL A 58 -10.77 6.07 -0.13
C VAL A 58 -10.24 7.26 0.68
N PRO A 59 -9.50 8.21 0.07
CA PRO A 59 -8.92 9.34 0.79
C PRO A 59 -9.97 10.19 1.50
N ASP A 60 -9.73 10.51 2.78
CA ASP A 60 -10.55 11.46 3.52
C ASP A 60 -9.91 12.86 3.52
N PHE A 61 -10.42 13.72 2.64
CA PHE A 61 -9.90 15.08 2.49
C PHE A 61 -10.16 15.99 3.71
N SER A 62 -11.12 15.65 4.58
CA SER A 62 -11.45 16.46 5.76
C SER A 62 -10.32 16.48 6.79
N VAL A 63 -9.70 15.31 7.02
CA VAL A 63 -8.60 15.15 7.99
C VAL A 63 -7.21 15.31 7.37
N ARG A 64 -7.12 15.33 6.04
CA ARG A 64 -5.86 15.39 5.30
C ARG A 64 -4.95 16.54 5.75
N LYS A 65 -5.50 17.75 5.91
CA LYS A 65 -4.69 18.94 6.25
C LYS A 65 -3.99 18.77 7.59
N LYS A 66 -4.69 18.19 8.58
CA LYS A 66 -4.13 17.86 9.89
C LYS A 66 -3.06 16.78 9.78
N LEU A 67 -3.37 15.67 9.09
CA LEU A 67 -2.43 14.57 8.89
C LEU A 67 -1.13 15.01 8.20
N LEU A 68 -1.22 15.87 7.18
CA LEU A 68 -0.03 16.41 6.50
C LEU A 68 0.83 17.27 7.42
N HIS A 69 0.21 18.09 8.26
CA HIS A 69 0.93 18.90 9.22
C HIS A 69 1.65 18.03 10.25
N ASP A 70 0.99 16.99 10.76
CA ASP A 70 1.58 16.06 11.71
C ASP A 70 2.69 15.21 11.05
N PHE A 71 2.51 14.82 9.79
CA PHE A 71 3.54 14.14 9.00
C PHE A 71 4.79 15.00 8.80
N LYS A 72 4.64 16.30 8.51
CA LYS A 72 5.78 17.22 8.42
C LYS A 72 6.53 17.38 9.75
N LYS A 73 5.81 17.38 10.87
CA LYS A 73 6.43 17.39 12.21
C LYS A 73 7.23 16.12 12.46
N TRP A 74 6.66 14.97 12.09
CA TRP A 74 7.36 13.69 12.16
C TRP A 74 8.61 13.68 11.28
N GLU A 75 8.53 14.15 10.05
CA GLU A 75 9.66 14.25 9.12
C GLU A 75 10.78 15.12 9.70
N ALA A 76 10.44 16.30 10.25
CA ALA A 76 11.41 17.17 10.90
C ALA A 76 12.06 16.53 12.14
N ALA A 77 11.33 15.72 12.90
CA ALA A 77 11.87 14.97 14.02
C ALA A 77 12.80 13.84 13.55
N MET A 78 12.42 13.10 12.50
CA MET A 78 13.22 12.04 11.89
C MET A 78 14.56 12.58 11.37
N GLN A 79 14.55 13.74 10.70
CA GLN A 79 15.76 14.39 10.20
C GLN A 79 16.77 14.71 11.32
N ARG A 80 16.29 15.09 12.51
CA ARG A 80 17.17 15.34 13.67
C ARG A 80 17.83 14.06 14.20
N CYS A 81 17.22 12.91 13.98
CA CYS A 81 17.73 11.61 14.43
C CYS A 81 18.59 10.89 13.39
N LEU A 82 18.72 11.44 12.16
CA LEU A 82 19.35 10.75 11.03
C LEU A 82 20.83 10.42 11.27
N HIS A 83 21.56 11.33 11.92
CA HIS A 83 23.00 11.20 12.18
C HIS A 83 23.34 10.67 13.58
N PHE A 84 22.38 10.07 14.27
CA PHE A 84 22.58 9.60 15.64
C PHE A 84 23.66 8.51 15.77
N TYR A 85 23.87 7.72 14.71
CA TYR A 85 24.84 6.62 14.67
C TYR A 85 26.09 6.92 13.82
N ASP A 86 26.27 8.15 13.34
CA ASP A 86 27.46 8.55 12.55
C ASP A 86 28.68 8.88 13.42
N THR A 87 28.68 8.45 14.70
CA THR A 87 29.79 8.59 15.65
C THR A 87 30.41 7.23 15.93
#